data_AF-A0A3B9LYY7-F1
#
_entry.id   AF-A0A3B9LYY7-F1
#
_cell.length_a   1.000
_cell.length_b   1.000
_cell.length_c   1.000
_cell.angle_alpha   90.00
_cell.angle_beta   90.00
_cell.angle_gamma   90.00
#
_symmetry.space_group_name_H-M   'P 1'
#
loop_
_entity.id
_entity.type
_entity.pdbx_description
1 polymer ?
#
loop_
_entity_poly.entity_id
_entity_poly.type
_entity_poly.pdbx_seq_one_letter_code
_entity_poly.pdbx_strand_id
1 'polypeptide(L)'
;MHDTISRRRAAKLIGATAASAFLPIGTSRIYAADESRLMRSVPSTGEKLPVIGLGSAVTFDVRPGSPQLKPLGEVLALFVKHGGKLIDSSPMYGNAEGVIGDLAAKSHL
;
A
#
# COMPACT_ATOMS: atom_id res chain seq x y z
N MET A 1 -0.42 4.44 64.27
CA MET A 1 -1.04 3.13 64.00
C MET A 1 -0.48 2.61 62.69
N HIS A 2 0.54 1.75 62.73
CA HIS A 2 1.10 1.16 61.52
C HIS A 2 0.31 -0.11 61.20
N ASP A 3 -0.48 -0.07 60.14
CA ASP A 3 -1.22 -1.23 59.66
C ASP A 3 -0.20 -2.22 59.08
N THR A 4 0.20 -3.20 59.90
CA THR A 4 1.27 -4.14 59.55
C THR A 4 0.79 -5.09 58.46
N ILE A 5 1.57 -5.20 57.37
CA ILE A 5 1.23 -6.11 56.27
C ILE A 5 1.28 -7.55 56.80
N SER A 6 0.10 -8.17 56.94
CA SER A 6 -0.02 -9.58 57.31
C SER A 6 0.63 -10.49 56.27
N ARG A 7 1.25 -11.59 56.71
CA ARG A 7 1.86 -12.63 55.87
C ARG A 7 0.94 -13.08 54.72
N ARG A 8 -0.37 -13.20 55.01
CA ARG A 8 -1.40 -13.56 54.01
C ARG A 8 -1.55 -12.51 52.93
N ARG A 9 -1.46 -11.22 53.29
CA ARG A 9 -1.58 -10.08 52.37
C ARG A 9 -0.33 -9.96 51.50
N ALA A 10 0.86 -10.19 52.08
CA ALA A 10 2.11 -10.29 51.33
C ALA A 10 2.10 -11.43 50.31
N ALA A 11 1.67 -12.64 50.70
CA ALA A 11 1.58 -13.79 49.78
C ALA A 11 0.61 -13.55 48.63
N LYS A 12 -0.55 -12.90 48.89
CA LYS A 12 -1.50 -12.53 47.84
C LYS A 12 -0.93 -11.52 46.85
N LEU A 13 -0.19 -10.52 47.33
CA LEU A 13 0.45 -9.52 46.48
C LEU A 13 1.54 -10.15 45.61
N ILE A 14 2.43 -10.96 46.20
CA ILE A 14 3.48 -11.67 45.45
C ILE A 14 2.87 -12.59 44.39
N GLY A 15 1.82 -13.36 44.74
CA GLY A 15 1.13 -14.24 43.79
C GLY A 15 0.42 -13.49 42.67
N ALA A 16 -0.22 -12.36 42.97
CA ALA A 16 -0.90 -11.53 41.97
C ALA A 16 0.09 -10.89 40.97
N THR A 17 1.24 -10.41 41.46
CA THR A 17 2.28 -9.84 40.59
C THR A 17 2.95 -10.92 39.73
N ALA A 18 3.24 -12.09 40.31
CA ALA A 18 3.81 -13.21 39.56
C ALA A 18 2.85 -13.73 38.46
N ALA A 19 1.55 -13.80 38.75
CA ALA A 19 0.54 -14.19 37.75
C ALA A 19 0.44 -13.18 36.59
N SER A 20 0.63 -11.89 36.86
CA SER A 20 0.59 -10.86 35.81
C SER A 20 1.76 -10.94 34.81
N ALA A 21 2.89 -11.53 35.21
CA ALA A 21 4.04 -11.75 34.33
C ALA A 21 3.84 -12.91 33.35
N PHE A 22 2.87 -13.80 33.61
CA PHE A 22 2.48 -14.91 32.73
C PHE A 22 1.18 -14.65 31.97
N LEU A 23 0.52 -13.52 32.20
CA LEU A 23 -0.54 -13.08 31.30
C LEU A 23 0.11 -12.77 29.95
N PRO A 24 -0.41 -13.32 28.85
CA PRO A 24 -0.02 -12.85 27.53
C PRO A 24 -0.61 -11.45 27.39
N ILE A 25 0.08 -10.45 27.92
CA ILE A 25 -0.11 -9.07 27.49
C ILE A 25 0.34 -9.13 26.04
N GLY A 26 -0.61 -9.34 25.14
CA GLY A 26 -0.38 -9.47 23.71
C GLY A 26 0.34 -8.23 23.22
N THR A 27 1.67 -8.26 23.27
CA THR A 27 2.57 -7.39 22.51
C THR A 27 2.64 -7.83 21.07
N SER A 28 1.58 -8.47 20.57
CA SER A 28 1.08 -8.14 19.24
C SER A 28 0.80 -6.64 19.23
N ARG A 29 1.87 -5.85 19.02
CA ARG A 29 1.76 -4.65 18.20
C ARG A 29 1.03 -5.15 16.99
N ILE A 30 -0.26 -4.85 16.94
CA ILE A 30 -1.03 -4.84 15.72
C ILE A 30 -0.26 -3.82 14.88
N TYR A 31 0.76 -4.28 14.16
CA TYR A 31 1.01 -3.77 12.85
C TYR A 31 -0.29 -4.13 12.13
N ALA A 32 -1.29 -3.27 12.27
CA ALA A 32 -2.17 -3.02 11.17
C ALA A 32 -1.15 -2.62 10.12
N ALA A 33 -0.81 -3.58 9.24
CA ALA A 33 -0.15 -3.24 8.00
C ALA A 33 -1.09 -2.20 7.44
N ASP A 34 -0.68 -0.94 7.59
CA ASP A 34 -1.34 0.15 6.92
C ASP A 34 -1.39 -0.34 5.48
N GLU A 35 -2.59 -0.36 4.88
CA GLU A 35 -2.70 -0.55 3.43
C GLU A 35 -2.02 0.62 2.67
N SER A 36 -1.16 1.41 3.33
CA SER A 36 -0.20 2.28 2.69
C SER A 36 0.73 1.47 1.81
N ARG A 37 0.42 1.59 0.52
CA ARG A 37 1.31 1.30 -0.60
C ARG A 37 2.73 1.72 -0.25
N LEU A 38 3.70 0.88 -0.60
CA LEU A 38 5.11 1.25 -0.48
C LEU A 38 5.37 2.50 -1.35
N MET A 39 5.87 3.55 -0.71
CA MET A 39 6.16 4.84 -1.36
C MET A 39 7.66 5.10 -1.37
N ARG A 40 8.15 5.77 -2.42
CA ARG A 40 9.53 6.25 -2.54
C ARG A 40 9.56 7.72 -2.91
N SER A 41 10.50 8.47 -2.33
CA SER A 41 10.76 9.85 -2.73
C SER A 41 11.63 9.90 -3.98
N VAL A 42 11.27 10.76 -4.92
CA VAL A 42 12.17 11.19 -6.00
C VAL A 42 13.28 12.05 -5.38
N PRO A 43 14.58 11.72 -5.55
CA PRO A 43 15.67 12.39 -4.83
C PRO A 43 15.76 13.91 -5.03
N SER A 44 15.44 14.39 -6.23
CA SER A 44 15.56 15.82 -6.57
C SER A 44 14.38 16.66 -6.10
N THR A 45 13.16 16.11 -6.07
CA THR A 45 11.93 16.88 -5.78
C THR A 45 11.31 16.54 -4.43
N GLY A 46 11.67 15.40 -3.83
CA GLY A 46 11.04 14.86 -2.63
C GLY A 46 9.67 14.24 -2.85
N GLU A 47 9.08 14.36 -4.05
CA GLU A 47 7.76 13.83 -4.39
C GLU A 47 7.64 12.34 -4.05
N LYS A 48 6.57 11.98 -3.32
CA LYS A 48 6.30 10.60 -2.89
C LYS A 48 5.46 9.88 -3.95
N LEU A 49 6.06 8.93 -4.65
CA LEU A 49 5.40 8.08 -5.62
C LEU A 49 5.28 6.64 -5.10
N PRO A 50 4.24 5.87 -5.49
CA PRO A 50 4.22 4.43 -5.28
C PRO A 50 5.44 3.78 -5.94
N VAL A 51 6.00 2.74 -5.31
CA VAL A 51 7.17 2.04 -5.87
C VAL A 51 6.86 1.25 -7.15
N ILE A 52 5.58 1.05 -7.46
CA ILE A 52 5.10 0.39 -8.67
C ILE A 52 4.54 1.44 -9.63
N GLY A 53 5.07 1.47 -10.85
CA GLY A 53 4.55 2.25 -11.98
C GLY A 53 4.08 1.34 -13.12
N LEU A 54 3.53 1.94 -14.17
CA LEU A 54 3.05 1.26 -15.38
C LEU A 54 3.94 1.62 -16.57
N GLY A 55 4.64 0.64 -17.15
CA GLY A 55 5.38 0.82 -18.40
C GLY A 55 4.48 0.61 -19.62
N SER A 56 4.66 1.42 -20.66
CA SER A 56 3.79 1.38 -21.85
C SER A 56 4.37 0.63 -23.06
N ALA A 57 5.70 0.46 -23.12
CA ALA A 57 6.40 -0.16 -24.25
C ALA A 57 5.85 -1.56 -24.58
N VAL A 58 5.65 -1.83 -25.87
CA VAL A 58 5.12 -3.09 -26.46
C VAL A 58 3.67 -3.39 -26.08
N THR A 59 3.29 -3.24 -24.82
CA THR A 59 1.98 -3.63 -24.29
C THR A 59 0.87 -2.69 -24.76
N PHE A 60 1.17 -1.38 -24.81
CA PHE A 60 0.22 -0.36 -25.28
C PHE A 60 0.44 0.05 -26.75
N ASP A 61 1.47 -0.49 -27.42
CA ASP A 61 1.66 -0.30 -28.86
C ASP A 61 0.69 -1.18 -29.66
N VAL A 62 -0.59 -0.82 -29.61
CA VAL A 62 -1.66 -1.50 -30.34
C VAL A 62 -2.31 -0.55 -31.34
N ARG A 63 -2.77 -1.10 -32.46
CA ARG A 63 -3.45 -0.31 -33.49
C ARG A 63 -4.78 0.24 -32.95
N PRO A 64 -5.18 1.47 -33.32
CA PRO A 64 -6.53 1.95 -33.04
C PRO A 64 -7.61 0.98 -33.53
N GLY A 65 -8.66 0.78 -32.73
CA GLY A 65 -9.73 -0.19 -33.00
C GLY A 65 -9.38 -1.65 -32.68
N SER A 66 -8.18 -1.91 -32.17
CA SER A 66 -7.76 -3.23 -31.70
C SER A 66 -8.67 -3.76 -30.58
N PRO A 67 -9.02 -5.07 -30.58
CA PRO A 67 -9.78 -5.68 -29.47
C PRO A 67 -9.01 -5.64 -28.13
N GLN A 68 -7.69 -5.45 -28.16
CA GLN A 68 -6.84 -5.29 -26.98
C GLN A 68 -7.09 -3.96 -26.25
N LEU A 69 -7.73 -2.96 -26.88
CA LEU A 69 -8.03 -1.68 -26.22
C LEU A 69 -8.94 -1.83 -24.99
N LYS A 70 -9.91 -2.76 -25.03
CA LYS A 70 -10.81 -3.01 -23.90
C LYS A 70 -10.05 -3.51 -22.65
N PRO A 71 -9.29 -4.61 -22.70
CA PRO A 71 -8.54 -5.07 -21.53
C PRO A 71 -7.44 -4.09 -21.10
N LEU A 72 -6.80 -3.36 -22.02
CA LEU A 72 -5.84 -2.31 -21.66
C LEU A 72 -6.49 -1.15 -20.90
N GLY A 73 -7.71 -0.75 -21.29
CA GLY A 73 -8.51 0.22 -20.54
C GLY A 73 -8.88 -0.28 -19.14
N GLU A 74 -9.24 -1.55 -19.00
CA GLU A 74 -9.51 -2.18 -17.70
C GLU A 74 -8.26 -2.18 -16.80
N VAL A 75 -7.08 -2.51 -17.36
CA VAL A 75 -5.80 -2.43 -16.65
C VAL A 75 -5.53 -1.00 -16.18
N LEU A 76 -5.70 0.00 -17.05
CA LEU A 76 -5.47 1.40 -16.69
C LEU A 76 -6.43 1.88 -15.60
N ALA A 77 -7.72 1.53 -15.71
CA ALA A 77 -8.71 1.85 -14.69
C ALA A 77 -8.41 1.17 -13.34
N LEU A 78 -8.00 -0.10 -13.36
CA LEU A 78 -7.60 -0.81 -12.14
C LEU A 78 -6.33 -0.23 -11.54
N PHE A 79 -5.35 0.17 -12.36
CA PHE A 79 -4.12 0.79 -11.89
C PHE A 79 -4.42 2.08 -11.12
N VAL A 80 -5.22 2.99 -11.69
CA VAL A 80 -5.61 4.24 -11.02
C VAL A 80 -6.49 3.97 -9.79
N LYS A 81 -7.48 3.07 -9.90
CA LYS A 81 -8.34 2.68 -8.76
C LYS A 81 -7.53 2.16 -7.58
N HIS A 82 -6.45 1.43 -7.85
CA HIS A 82 -5.53 0.93 -6.83
C HIS A 82 -4.36 1.87 -6.57
N GLY A 83 -4.49 3.16 -6.89
CA GLY A 83 -3.59 4.24 -6.48
C GLY A 83 -2.26 4.30 -7.22
N GLY A 84 -2.20 3.73 -8.42
CA GLY A 84 -1.12 3.97 -9.38
C GLY A 84 -1.04 5.45 -9.77
N LYS A 85 0.18 5.98 -9.88
CA LYS A 85 0.43 7.42 -10.13
C LYS A 85 1.44 7.72 -11.23
N LEU A 86 2.18 6.73 -11.72
CA LEU A 86 3.27 6.93 -12.66
C LEU A 86 3.10 6.00 -13.86
N ILE A 87 3.03 6.59 -15.06
CA ILE A 87 3.04 5.91 -16.34
C ILE A 87 4.31 6.34 -17.09
N ASP A 88 5.12 5.37 -17.50
CA ASP A 88 6.30 5.60 -18.33
C ASP A 88 5.91 5.53 -19.82
N SER A 89 6.30 6.55 -20.59
CA SER A 89 5.99 6.69 -22.01
C SER A 89 7.17 7.29 -22.77
N SER A 90 7.16 7.11 -24.09
CA SER A 90 8.14 7.65 -25.01
C SER A 90 7.55 7.79 -26.42
N PRO A 91 7.93 8.83 -27.20
CA PRO A 91 7.57 8.94 -28.62
C PRO A 91 8.02 7.74 -29.46
N MET A 92 8.97 6.94 -28.96
CA MET A 92 9.48 5.75 -29.63
C MET A 92 8.64 4.49 -29.40
N TYR A 93 7.67 4.50 -28.47
CA TYR A 93 6.85 3.33 -28.12
C TYR A 93 5.64 3.15 -29.05
N GLY A 94 5.80 3.51 -30.33
CA GLY A 94 4.76 3.36 -31.35
C GLY A 94 3.48 4.10 -30.97
N ASN A 95 2.36 3.39 -30.96
CA ASN A 95 1.04 3.96 -30.66
C ASN A 95 0.78 4.13 -29.15
N ALA A 96 1.70 3.70 -28.28
CA ALA A 96 1.44 3.58 -26.85
C ALA A 96 0.99 4.88 -26.17
N GLU A 97 1.66 6.00 -26.46
CA GLU A 97 1.34 7.30 -25.87
C GLU A 97 -0.09 7.75 -26.26
N GLY A 98 -0.43 7.65 -27.55
CA GLY A 98 -1.75 8.01 -28.06
C GLY A 98 -2.85 7.08 -27.54
N VAL A 99 -2.59 5.76 -27.51
CA VAL A 99 -3.53 4.77 -26.97
C VAL A 99 -3.83 5.03 -25.49
N ILE A 100 -2.80 5.32 -24.68
CA ILE A 100 -3.00 5.64 -23.27
C ILE A 100 -3.82 6.93 -23.11
N GLY A 101 -3.51 7.97 -23.90
CA GLY A 101 -4.29 9.22 -23.90
C GLY A 101 -5.77 8.99 -24.22
N ASP A 102 -6.05 8.22 -25.27
CA ASP A 102 -7.42 7.87 -25.68
C ASP A 102 -8.16 7.07 -24.60
N LEU A 103 -7.50 6.10 -23.97
CA LEU A 103 -8.09 5.27 -22.92
C LEU A 103 -8.35 6.08 -21.64
N ALA A 104 -7.42 6.95 -21.25
CA ALA A 104 -7.58 7.83 -20.10
C ALA A 104 -8.76 8.80 -20.30
N ALA A 105 -8.86 9.43 -21.47
CA ALA A 105 -9.95 10.35 -21.80
C ALA A 105 -11.33 9.67 -21.77
N LYS A 106 -11.44 8.45 -22.32
CA LYS A 106 -12.69 7.67 -22.32
C LYS A 106 -13.10 7.18 -20.93
N SER A 107 -12.14 6.93 -20.06
CA SER A 107 -12.35 6.35 -18.73
C SER A 107 -12.50 7.40 -17.63
N HIS A 108 -12.40 8.70 -17.98
CA HIS A 108 -12.43 9.83 -17.05
C HIS A 108 -11.43 9.69 -15.90
N LEU A 109 -10.23 9.21 -16.22
CA LEU A 109 -9.11 9.08 -15.29
C LEU A 109 -8.35 10.39 -15.10
#